data_AF-A0A2V8UNR3-F1
#
_entry.id   AF-A0A2V8UNR3-F1
#
_cell.length_a   1.000
_cell.length_b   1.000
_cell.length_c   1.000
_cell.angle_alpha   90.00
_cell.angle_beta   90.00
_cell.angle_gamma   90.00
#
_symmetry.space_group_name_H-M   'P 1'
#
loop_
_entity.id
_entity.type
_entity.pdbx_description
1 polymer ?
#
loop_
_entity_poly.entity_id
_entity_poly.type
_entity_poly.pdbx_seq_one_letter_code
_entity_poly.pdbx_strand_id
1 'polypeptide(L)' 'MDLKTLLDTPPWDWPTDAGRMFRKILIDQRADESDRLVAAELAGDFTVINDDLVDTLLTVVR' A
#
# COMPACT_ATOMS: atom_id res chain seq x y z
N MET A 1 5.04 5.78 -10.31
CA MET A 1 3.56 5.80 -10.45
C MET A 1 3.00 6.32 -9.14
N ASP A 2 1.90 7.09 -9.16
CA ASP A 2 1.26 7.56 -7.93
C ASP A 2 0.12 6.62 -7.49
N LEU A 3 -0.35 6.79 -6.25
CA LEU A 3 -1.45 6.00 -5.65
C LEU A 3 -2.72 5.99 -6.51
N LYS A 4 -3.05 7.14 -7.11
CA LYS A 4 -4.28 7.30 -7.90
C LYS A 4 -4.21 6.48 -9.18
N THR A 5 -3.07 6.49 -9.85
CA THR A 5 -2.86 5.68 -11.07
C THR A 5 -2.99 4.18 -10.78
N LEU A 6 -2.57 3.73 -9.60
CA LEU A 6 -2.66 2.32 -9.22
C LEU A 6 -4.09 1.84 -8.99
N LEU A 7 -5.01 2.72 -8.55
CA LEU A 7 -6.44 2.39 -8.42
C LEU A 7 -7.08 2.01 -9.76
N ASP A 8 -6.64 2.65 -10.84
CA ASP A 8 -7.15 2.42 -12.19
C ASP A 8 -6.32 1.36 -12.95
N THR A 9 -5.25 0.83 -12.35
CA THR A 9 -4.36 -0.14 -12.97
C THR A 9 -4.58 -1.52 -12.35
N PRO A 10 -4.74 -2.59 -13.15
CA PRO A 10 -4.83 -3.93 -12.59
C PRO A 10 -3.59 -4.30 -11.75
N PRO A 11 -3.74 -5.01 -10.62
CA PRO A 11 -2.62 -5.28 -9.71
C PRO A 11 -1.42 -6.03 -10.31
N TRP A 12 -1.66 -6.91 -11.29
CA TRP A 12 -0.59 -7.61 -12.02
C TRP A 12 0.22 -6.72 -12.97
N ASP A 13 -0.25 -5.52 -13.28
CA ASP A 13 0.44 -4.51 -14.10
C ASP A 13 1.13 -3.44 -13.24
N TRP A 14 1.06 -3.55 -11.91
CA TRP A 14 1.74 -2.62 -11.02
C TRP A 14 3.26 -2.75 -11.09
N PRO A 15 4.00 -1.67 -10.76
CA PRO A 15 5.44 -1.76 -10.59
C PRO A 15 5.83 -2.82 -9.57
N THR A 16 6.91 -3.56 -9.83
CA THR A 16 7.43 -4.61 -8.91
C THR A 16 7.73 -4.09 -7.50
N ASP A 17 7.93 -2.78 -7.34
CA ASP A 17 8.21 -2.12 -6.07
C ASP A 17 6.97 -1.46 -5.43
N ALA A 18 5.77 -1.66 -5.97
CA ALA A 18 4.52 -1.10 -5.45
C ALA A 18 4.33 -1.40 -3.95
N GLY A 19 4.64 -2.62 -3.51
CA GLY A 19 4.55 -2.99 -2.09
C GLY A 19 5.46 -2.15 -1.17
N ARG A 20 6.68 -1.82 -1.62
CA ARG A 20 7.57 -0.92 -0.86
C ARG A 20 7.01 0.50 -0.79
N MET A 21 6.37 0.95 -1.86
CA MET A 21 5.72 2.25 -1.89
C MET A 21 4.53 2.32 -0.92
N PHE A 22 3.64 1.31 -0.92
CA PHE A 22 2.51 1.24 0.02
C PHE A 22 3.00 1.24 1.46
N ARG A 23 3.98 0.40 1.78
CA ARG A 23 4.58 0.36 3.11
C ARG A 23 5.13 1.71 3.54
N LYS A 24 5.85 2.41 2.65
CA LYS A 24 6.40 3.74 2.92
C LYS A 24 5.31 4.74 3.30
N ILE A 25 4.17 4.71 2.63
CA ILE A 25 3.03 5.60 2.89
C ILE A 25 2.35 5.22 4.21
N LEU A 26 2.14 3.93 4.46
CA LEU A 26 1.50 3.43 5.68
C LEU A 26 2.25 3.80 6.96
N ILE A 27 3.58 3.77 6.94
CA ILE A 27 4.42 4.08 8.12
C ILE A 27 4.73 5.58 8.25
N ASP A 28 4.44 6.39 7.24
CA ASP A 28 4.71 7.82 7.29
C ASP A 28 3.61 8.55 8.06
N GLN A 29 3.94 8.98 9.28
CA GLN A 29 3.02 9.73 10.15
C GLN A 29 2.66 11.11 9.59
N ARG A 30 3.39 11.60 8.58
CA ARG A 30 3.12 12.89 7.91
C ARG A 30 2.32 12.73 6.63
N ALA A 31 2.08 11.50 6.16
CA ALA A 31 1.25 11.27 5.00
C ALA A 31 -0.22 11.58 5.32
N ASP A 32 -0.94 12.09 4.32
CA ASP A 32 -2.35 12.37 4.44
C ASP A 32 -3.13 11.10 4.81
N GLU A 33 -4.12 11.25 5.68
CA GLU A 33 -4.94 10.12 6.14
C GLU A 33 -5.63 9.39 4.98
N SER A 34 -6.06 10.13 3.96
CA SER A 34 -6.63 9.57 2.73
C SER A 34 -5.64 8.71 1.96
N ASP A 35 -4.39 9.15 1.85
CA ASP A 35 -3.35 8.42 1.12
C ASP A 35 -2.96 7.16 1.87
N ARG A 36 -2.89 7.22 3.21
CA ARG A 36 -2.69 6.05 4.07
C ARG A 36 -3.82 5.04 3.97
N LEU A 37 -5.07 5.50 3.87
CA LEU A 37 -6.23 4.62 3.70
C LEU A 37 -6.17 3.88 2.36
N VAL A 38 -5.91 4.61 1.27
CA VAL A 38 -5.78 3.99 -0.07
C VAL A 38 -4.59 3.02 -0.09
N ALA A 39 -3.45 3.39 0.51
CA ALA A 39 -2.30 2.49 0.60
C ALA A 39 -2.62 1.20 1.39
N ALA A 40 -3.47 1.28 2.41
CA ALA A 40 -3.89 0.09 3.17
C ALA A 40 -4.75 -0.86 2.33
N GLU A 41 -5.67 -0.30 1.54
CA GLU A 41 -6.51 -1.07 0.61
C GLU A 41 -5.66 -1.78 -0.45
N LEU A 42 -4.77 -1.04 -1.12
CA LEU A 42 -3.92 -1.60 -2.19
C LEU A 42 -2.88 -2.59 -1.66
N ALA A 43 -2.36 -2.39 -0.44
CA ALA A 43 -1.41 -3.31 0.19
C ALA A 43 -2.02 -4.70 0.45
N GLY A 44 -3.35 -4.79 0.57
CA GLY A 44 -4.08 -6.04 0.78
C GLY A 44 -4.20 -6.93 -0.46
N ASP A 45 -3.77 -6.46 -1.64
CA ASP A 45 -3.90 -7.22 -2.88
C ASP A 45 -2.96 -8.43 -2.93
N PHE A 46 -3.48 -9.57 -3.38
CA PHE A 46 -2.73 -10.84 -3.45
C PHE A 46 -1.48 -10.80 -4.33
N THR A 47 -1.43 -9.89 -5.30
CA THR A 47 -0.27 -9.75 -6.20
C THR A 47 0.92 -9.06 -5.54
N VAL A 48 0.71 -8.33 -4.44
CA VAL A 48 1.74 -7.48 -3.80
C VAL A 48 1.91 -7.73 -2.31
N ILE A 49 0.90 -8.28 -1.61
CA ILE A 49 0.96 -8.60 -0.19
C ILE A 49 2.18 -9.48 0.13
N ASN A 50 2.87 -9.15 1.21
CA ASN A 50 4.01 -9.91 1.75
C ASN A 50 4.06 -9.72 3.28
N ASP A 51 4.94 -10.47 3.95
CA ASP A 51 5.04 -10.46 5.42
C ASP A 51 5.28 -9.04 5.99
N ASP A 52 6.14 -8.23 5.35
CA ASP A 52 6.41 -6.86 5.77
C ASP A 52 5.16 -5.96 5.70
N LEU A 53 4.33 -6.14 4.67
CA LEU A 53 3.07 -5.42 4.52
C LEU A 53 2.02 -5.92 5.50
N VAL A 54 1.93 -7.23 5.73
CA VAL A 54 1.04 -7.82 6.75
C VAL A 54 1.37 -7.25 8.12
N ASP A 55 2.64 -7.26 8.53
CA ASP A 55 3.07 -6.69 9.80
C ASP A 55 2.70 -5.20 9.90
N THR A 56 2.92 -4.44 8.81
CA THR A 56 2.56 -3.02 8.76
C THR A 56 1.06 -2.80 8.92
N LEU A 57 0.23 -3.54 8.20
CA LEU A 57 -1.24 -3.45 8.29
C LEU A 57 -1.73 -3.86 9.68
N LEU A 58 -1.13 -4.88 10.29
CA LEU A 58 -1.47 -5.30 11.65
C LEU A 58 -1.14 -4.23 12.70
N THR A 59 -0.19 -3.32 12.45
CA THR A 59 0.04 -2.18 13.36
C THR A 59 -1.06 -1.12 13.31
N VAL A 60 -1.85 -1.06 12.23
CA VAL A 60 -2.95 -0.09 12.09
C VAL A 60 -4.16 -0.47 12.95
N VAL A 61 -4.39 -1.78 13.14
CA VAL A 61 -5.54 -2.32 13.90
C VAL A 61 -5.22 -2.64 15.37
N ARG A 62 -3.98 -2.44 15.80
CA ARG A 62 -3.53 -2.60 17.19
C ARG A 62 -3.69 -1.29 17.95
#